data_AF-A0A367ZNQ9-F1
#
_entry.id   AF-A0A367ZNQ9-F1
#
_cell.length_a   1.000
_cell.length_b   1.000
_cell.length_c   1.000
_cell.angle_alpha   90.00
_cell.angle_beta   90.00
_cell.angle_gamma   90.00
#
_symmetry.space_group_name_H-M   'P 1'
#
loop_
_entity.id
_entity.type
_entity.pdbx_description
1 polymer ?
#
loop_
_entity_poly.entity_id
_entity_poly.type
_entity_poly.pdbx_seq_one_letter_code
_entity_poly.pdbx_strand_id
1 'polypeptide(L)'
;MSGTTIDQGCSKASRLCHQQWGRCGVRGGGFSLLEVLIAFLILVGAVIGIIQISRQGGYATESFSAEHFTAMFVAQKVLEDINHRVDQNPHYFTDLIHLAAGTKLGVVDGEHPLFSLLENTRNFSELDPAEDDPIRVESGSIYRQLKNFKVQVGSAFVVGAGGVPAKNLIEVTVTVSWKEGTKGEQVYQIAQRLAGVNEDLFRDPAQPPPPPFSKAQIAYELWYTVPPEFRTANATFRGFLEVNGGDPEVVRAIGQCFAAVESYAATTATDGSDIAALEAAKNRVGDPPRARLQAQEELAELYEVKATAGFQALSRVAPFVTDLKNRTITANQVGRFLGKFRTPILYAMLRGMSMPGRILMLSKAAETEFRGLLDAANLKFLPARKQTPIARRIIDQMKFRILLGDDPDRTLADLKRTIQSYQAMFKGRNPAFMDYLARESQIAQSVSSLKQFYGLGNGLAGQAEKVAALVGDFPQAAARIYPATTDDEELQTAAAAAPPPDTGATVRDNTWVTSANRSHANLGTTNPTTETGASPDPTTTPSAPTSDPASPPPTEPSTGAVPPVEPPPTTAEPSSTATPGDSSTVADPAPPDSSPSAPAAP
;
A
#
# COMPACT_ATOMS: atom_id res chain seq x y z
N MET A 1 -13.54 -21.15 34.31
CA MET A 1 -13.53 -22.17 33.24
C MET A 1 -14.36 -21.59 32.10
N SER A 2 -13.72 -20.92 31.15
CA SER A 2 -13.16 -21.52 29.92
C SER A 2 -14.30 -21.97 28.99
N GLY A 3 -14.44 -21.49 27.76
CA GLY A 3 -13.67 -20.53 26.99
C GLY A 3 -14.41 -20.29 25.67
N THR A 4 -14.41 -19.05 25.19
CA THR A 4 -14.91 -18.68 23.87
C THR A 4 -13.73 -18.48 22.93
N THR A 5 -13.60 -19.41 21.99
CA THR A 5 -12.75 -19.28 20.79
C THR A 5 -13.47 -18.33 19.83
N ILE A 6 -12.87 -17.18 19.55
CA ILE A 6 -13.25 -16.29 18.45
C ILE A 6 -12.24 -16.53 17.34
N ASP A 7 -12.72 -16.99 16.18
CA ASP A 7 -11.93 -17.05 14.96
C ASP A 7 -12.66 -16.28 13.83
N GLN A 8 -11.91 -15.36 13.25
CA GLN A 8 -11.94 -14.80 11.90
C GLN A 8 -13.19 -14.07 11.37
N GLY A 9 -13.05 -12.74 11.35
CA GLY A 9 -13.83 -11.80 10.54
C GLY A 9 -13.00 -10.56 10.20
N CYS A 10 -11.92 -10.75 9.43
CA CYS A 10 -11.03 -9.70 8.96
C CYS A 10 -11.69 -8.88 7.84
N SER A 11 -12.53 -7.90 8.17
CA SER A 11 -12.98 -6.85 7.23
C SER A 11 -13.59 -5.60 7.91
N LYS A 12 -13.19 -5.25 9.13
CA LYS A 12 -13.68 -4.06 9.86
C LYS A 12 -12.61 -3.17 10.51
N ALA A 13 -11.32 -3.42 10.26
CA ALA A 13 -10.24 -2.66 10.91
C ALA A 13 -10.05 -1.22 10.36
N SER A 14 -10.56 -0.90 9.15
CA SER A 14 -10.35 0.43 8.55
C SER A 14 -11.46 1.45 8.83
N ARG A 15 -12.56 1.07 9.49
CA ARG A 15 -13.68 2.00 9.80
C ARG A 15 -13.85 2.32 11.29
N LEU A 16 -13.01 1.80 12.17
CA LEU A 16 -13.09 2.06 13.62
C LEU A 16 -12.01 3.00 14.17
N CYS A 17 -11.02 3.42 13.38
CA CYS A 17 -10.08 4.47 13.80
C CYS A 17 -10.51 5.90 13.46
N HIS A 18 -11.62 6.10 12.73
CA HIS A 18 -12.10 7.43 12.35
C HIS A 18 -13.43 7.86 13.00
N GLN A 19 -13.99 7.06 13.92
CA GLN A 19 -15.33 7.30 14.48
C GLN A 19 -15.38 7.46 16.01
N GLN A 20 -14.31 7.99 16.62
CA GLN A 20 -14.35 8.35 18.05
C GLN A 20 -13.58 9.61 18.45
N TRP A 21 -13.32 10.52 17.52
CA TRP A 21 -13.04 11.92 17.88
C TRP A 21 -14.32 12.70 17.66
N GLY A 22 -15.11 12.77 18.73
CA GLY A 22 -16.37 13.50 18.77
C GLY A 22 -16.19 14.93 18.27
N ARG A 23 -17.26 15.44 17.64
CA ARG A 23 -17.50 16.86 17.46
C ARG A 23 -17.42 17.56 18.81
N CYS A 24 -16.24 18.04 19.20
CA CYS A 24 -16.11 19.14 20.12
C CYS A 24 -16.23 20.41 19.29
N GLY A 25 -17.43 20.97 19.24
CA GLY A 25 -17.63 22.33 18.77
C GLY A 25 -16.73 23.25 19.61
N VAL A 26 -15.75 23.88 18.97
CA VAL A 26 -14.93 24.92 19.58
C VAL A 26 -15.84 26.12 19.81
N ARG A 27 -16.50 26.15 20.98
CA ARG A 27 -16.90 27.40 21.61
C ARG A 27 -15.63 28.01 22.19
N GLY A 28 -15.29 29.22 21.77
CA GLY A 28 -14.11 29.97 22.22
C GLY A 28 -14.19 30.33 23.71
N GLY A 29 -13.92 29.37 24.58
CA GLY A 29 -13.59 29.58 25.99
C GLY A 29 -12.13 29.21 26.19
N GLY A 30 -11.32 30.13 26.72
CA GLY A 30 -9.98 29.78 27.18
C GLY A 30 -10.05 28.69 28.25
N PHE A 31 -9.11 27.75 28.21
CA PHE A 31 -8.98 26.71 29.23
C PHE A 31 -8.86 27.35 30.60
N SER A 32 -9.67 26.93 31.56
CA SER A 32 -9.51 27.43 32.92
C SER A 32 -8.22 26.86 33.52
N LEU A 33 -7.52 27.63 34.36
CA LEU A 33 -6.29 27.19 35.04
C LEU A 33 -6.47 25.82 35.72
N LEU A 34 -7.67 25.54 36.23
CA LEU A 34 -8.03 24.29 36.88
C LEU A 34 -7.98 23.09 35.92
N GLU A 35 -8.44 23.23 34.68
CA GLU A 35 -8.41 22.14 33.68
C GLU A 35 -6.98 21.81 33.27
N VAL A 36 -6.12 22.82 33.14
CA VAL A 36 -4.69 22.63 32.88
C VAL A 36 -4.04 21.90 34.05
N LEU A 37 -4.38 22.27 35.29
CA LEU A 37 -3.84 21.67 36.50
C LEU A 37 -4.30 20.20 36.68
N ILE A 38 -5.56 19.90 36.35
CA ILE A 38 -6.09 18.53 36.34
C ILE A 38 -5.41 17.69 35.25
N ALA A 39 -5.29 18.21 34.03
CA ALA A 39 -4.58 17.52 32.95
C ALA A 39 -3.12 17.24 33.32
N PHE A 40 -2.45 18.19 33.99
CA PHE A 40 -1.09 18.01 34.49
C PHE A 40 -1.00 16.95 35.58
N LEU A 41 -1.95 16.91 36.53
CA LEU A 41 -2.00 15.87 37.56
C LEU A 41 -2.23 14.47 36.99
N ILE A 42 -3.10 14.35 35.98
CA ILE A 42 -3.32 13.07 35.27
C ILE A 42 -2.04 12.64 34.55
N LEU A 43 -1.35 13.57 33.89
CA LEU A 43 -0.09 13.30 33.21
C LEU A 43 0.99 12.83 34.20
N VAL A 44 1.17 13.55 35.32
CA VAL A 44 2.12 13.18 36.38
C VAL A 44 1.76 11.82 36.99
N GLY A 45 0.48 11.57 37.25
CA GLY A 45 -0.01 10.29 37.74
C GLY A 45 0.26 9.13 36.78
N ALA A 46 0.07 9.35 35.47
CA ALA A 46 0.38 8.36 34.44
C ALA A 46 1.88 8.07 34.35
N VAL A 47 2.73 9.10 34.42
CA VAL A 47 4.19 8.94 34.43
C VAL A 47 4.64 8.15 35.66
N ILE A 48 4.14 8.49 36.85
CA ILE A 48 4.44 7.76 38.10
C ILE A 48 3.94 6.31 38.01
N GLY A 49 2.75 6.09 37.45
CA GLY A 49 2.18 4.75 37.24
C GLY A 49 3.03 3.90 36.32
N ILE A 50 3.50 4.44 35.19
CA ILE A 50 4.41 3.77 34.26
C ILE A 50 5.72 3.42 34.99
N ILE A 51 6.31 4.35 35.73
CA ILE A 51 7.54 4.11 36.50
C ILE A 51 7.34 2.98 37.53
N GLN A 52 6.21 2.96 38.24
CA GLN A 52 5.90 1.93 39.24
C GLN A 52 5.71 0.55 38.61
N ILE A 53 4.99 0.46 37.49
CA ILE A 53 4.77 -0.79 36.75
C ILE A 53 6.11 -1.34 36.22
N SER A 54 6.96 -0.47 35.67
CA SER A 54 8.30 -0.86 35.20
C SER A 54 9.20 -1.37 36.34
N ARG A 55 9.04 -0.87 37.57
CA ARG A 55 9.80 -1.35 38.74
C ARG A 55 9.31 -2.68 39.30
N GLN A 56 8.05 -3.04 39.10
CA GLN A 56 7.47 -4.30 39.59
C GLN A 56 7.70 -5.51 38.66
N GLY A 57 8.12 -5.27 37.41
CA GLY A 57 8.31 -6.31 36.37
C GLY A 57 9.56 -7.19 36.47
N GLY A 58 10.28 -7.22 37.59
CA GLY A 58 11.41 -8.16 37.80
C GLY A 58 12.82 -7.61 37.52
N TYR A 59 12.98 -6.36 37.08
CA TYR A 59 14.29 -5.69 36.90
C TYR A 59 14.73 -4.91 38.16
N ALA A 60 14.63 -5.53 39.34
CA ALA A 60 14.90 -4.88 40.63
C ALA A 60 16.37 -4.40 40.81
N THR A 61 17.26 -4.65 39.85
CA THR A 61 18.68 -4.26 39.88
C THR A 61 19.04 -3.05 39.03
N GLU A 62 18.15 -2.58 38.15
CA GLU A 62 18.42 -1.39 37.32
C GLU A 62 17.77 -0.15 37.92
N SER A 63 18.57 0.69 38.56
CA SER A 63 18.15 2.04 38.94
C SER A 63 17.89 2.83 37.65
N PHE A 64 16.62 3.14 37.38
CA PHE A 64 16.20 3.97 36.26
C PHE A 64 16.85 5.36 36.38
N SER A 65 17.93 5.59 35.63
CA SER A 65 18.76 6.79 35.72
C SER A 65 18.33 7.87 34.71
N ALA A 66 18.92 9.07 34.81
CA ALA A 66 18.69 10.14 33.83
C ALA A 66 19.19 9.73 32.43
N GLU A 67 20.23 8.90 32.38
CA GLU A 67 20.77 8.29 31.18
C GLU A 67 19.78 7.31 30.55
N HIS A 68 19.01 6.57 31.35
CA HIS A 68 17.91 5.73 30.86
C HIS A 68 16.85 6.55 30.12
N PHE A 69 16.39 7.67 30.70
CA PHE A 69 15.47 8.58 30.02
C PHE A 69 16.09 9.14 28.74
N THR A 70 17.36 9.53 28.78
CA THR A 70 18.09 10.02 27.60
C THR A 70 18.14 8.94 26.50
N ALA A 71 18.39 7.68 26.87
CA ALA A 71 18.38 6.55 25.94
C ALA A 71 17.01 6.37 25.27
N MET A 72 15.92 6.49 26.04
CA MET A 72 14.56 6.44 25.50
C MET A 72 14.30 7.54 24.49
N PHE A 73 14.68 8.79 24.81
CA PHE A 73 14.52 9.93 23.90
C PHE A 73 15.33 9.75 22.61
N VAL A 74 16.59 9.31 22.73
CA VAL A 74 17.44 9.01 21.58
C VAL A 74 16.78 7.94 20.70
N ALA A 75 16.30 6.85 21.31
CA ALA A 75 15.67 5.77 20.56
C ALA A 75 14.39 6.22 19.84
N GLN A 76 13.55 7.01 20.53
CA GLN A 76 12.33 7.56 19.94
C GLN A 76 12.63 8.49 18.78
N LYS A 77 13.65 9.35 18.91
CA LYS A 77 14.05 10.26 17.82
C LYS A 77 14.55 9.50 16.60
N VAL A 78 15.35 8.44 16.80
CA VAL A 78 15.78 7.56 15.69
C VAL A 78 14.58 6.93 15.00
N LEU A 79 13.60 6.41 15.77
CA LEU A 79 12.37 5.85 15.18
C LEU A 79 11.57 6.91 14.42
N GLU A 80 11.44 8.12 14.95
CA GLU A 80 10.77 9.24 14.30
C GLU A 80 11.44 9.63 12.98
N ASP A 81 12.77 9.76 12.98
CA ASP A 81 13.55 10.06 11.77
C ASP A 81 13.40 8.95 10.72
N ILE A 82 13.40 7.68 11.14
CA ILE A 82 13.13 6.55 10.25
C ILE A 82 11.70 6.63 9.67
N ASN A 83 10.68 6.83 10.50
CA ASN A 83 9.29 6.97 10.05
C ASN A 83 9.16 8.11 9.04
N HIS A 84 9.73 9.27 9.35
CA HIS A 84 9.68 10.44 8.49
C HIS A 84 10.38 10.20 7.15
N ARG A 85 11.54 9.53 7.14
CA ARG A 85 12.24 9.18 5.89
C ARG A 85 11.47 8.17 5.06
N VAL A 86 10.88 7.15 5.67
CA VAL A 86 10.05 6.16 4.96
C VAL A 86 8.80 6.81 4.35
N ASP A 87 8.17 7.74 5.08
CA ASP A 87 7.00 8.47 4.59
C ASP A 87 7.34 9.38 3.39
N GLN A 88 8.46 10.10 3.47
CA GLN A 88 8.89 11.02 2.41
C GLN A 88 9.55 10.32 1.22
N ASN A 89 10.23 9.20 1.45
CA ASN A 89 10.94 8.45 0.43
C ASN A 89 10.64 6.95 0.58
N PRO A 90 9.64 6.43 -0.16
CA PRO A 90 9.30 5.00 -0.12
C PRO A 90 10.47 4.08 -0.48
N HIS A 91 11.37 4.57 -1.34
CA HIS A 91 12.59 3.83 -1.74
C HIS A 91 13.55 3.61 -0.57
N TYR A 92 13.47 4.47 0.45
CA TYR A 92 14.25 4.34 1.68
C TYR A 92 13.93 3.05 2.44
N PHE A 93 12.77 2.43 2.23
CA PHE A 93 12.44 1.16 2.87
C PHE A 93 13.45 0.05 2.51
N THR A 94 13.86 -0.02 1.24
CA THR A 94 14.90 -0.96 0.78
C THR A 94 16.26 -0.58 1.35
N ASP A 95 16.60 0.71 1.32
CA ASP A 95 17.87 1.21 1.85
C ASP A 95 17.98 0.97 3.36
N LEU A 96 16.89 1.11 4.11
CA LEU A 96 16.80 0.84 5.55
C LEU A 96 17.10 -0.63 5.87
N ILE A 97 16.61 -1.56 5.05
CA ILE A 97 16.91 -2.99 5.20
C ILE A 97 18.43 -3.24 5.11
N HIS A 98 19.12 -2.53 4.20
CA HIS A 98 20.56 -2.65 4.02
C HIS A 98 21.37 -1.88 5.07
N LEU A 99 20.92 -0.68 5.46
CA LEU A 99 21.58 0.19 6.44
C LEU A 99 21.49 -0.36 7.86
N ALA A 100 20.42 -1.09 8.19
CA ALA A 100 20.21 -1.70 9.49
C ALA A 100 21.03 -3.00 9.68
N ALA A 101 22.31 -2.96 9.27
CA ALA A 101 23.28 -4.05 9.39
C ALA A 101 23.74 -4.31 10.84
N GLY A 102 23.21 -3.55 11.82
CA GLY A 102 23.50 -3.75 13.24
C GLY A 102 24.80 -3.11 13.75
N THR A 103 25.40 -2.16 13.02
CA THR A 103 26.59 -1.45 13.51
C THR A 103 26.22 -0.44 14.60
N LYS A 104 26.97 -0.44 15.72
CA LYS A 104 26.86 0.57 16.78
C LYS A 104 27.64 1.84 16.38
N LEU A 105 26.95 2.96 16.21
CA LEU A 105 27.54 4.27 15.86
C LEU A 105 27.15 5.35 16.88
N GLY A 106 27.94 6.42 17.02
CA GLY A 106 27.64 7.50 17.95
C GLY A 106 26.55 8.45 17.47
N VAL A 107 25.88 9.09 18.42
CA VAL A 107 24.79 10.04 18.14
C VAL A 107 25.26 11.50 18.04
N VAL A 108 26.56 11.73 18.16
CA VAL A 108 27.19 13.05 18.06
C VAL A 108 28.10 13.09 16.84
N ASP A 109 28.55 14.28 16.47
CA ASP A 109 29.51 14.52 15.38
C ASP A 109 29.06 13.99 14.00
N GLY A 110 27.76 13.69 13.85
CA GLY A 110 27.17 13.15 12.63
C GLY A 110 27.52 11.68 12.37
N GLU A 111 27.99 10.94 13.37
CA GLU A 111 28.40 9.54 13.21
C GLU A 111 27.24 8.61 12.80
N HIS A 112 26.02 8.83 13.29
CA HIS A 112 24.86 7.97 13.00
C HIS A 112 23.95 8.60 11.92
N PRO A 113 23.75 7.95 10.76
CA PRO A 113 23.01 8.52 9.63
C PRO A 113 21.51 8.69 9.86
N LEU A 114 20.97 8.01 10.87
CA LEU A 114 19.55 8.04 11.29
C LEU A 114 19.34 8.84 12.59
N PHE A 115 20.29 9.68 12.96
CA PHE A 115 20.17 10.58 14.09
C PHE A 115 20.55 11.99 13.65
N SER A 116 19.57 12.71 13.12
CA SER A 116 19.67 14.15 12.77
C SER A 116 19.16 14.99 13.94
N LEU A 117 19.69 16.19 14.16
CA LEU A 117 19.44 16.95 15.39
C LEU A 117 18.00 17.42 15.61
N LEU A 118 17.79 17.85 16.87
CA LEU A 118 16.66 18.64 17.38
C LEU A 118 16.11 19.59 16.33
N GLU A 119 14.90 19.25 15.88
CA GLU A 119 14.09 20.02 14.95
C GLU A 119 14.10 21.51 15.32
N ASN A 120 14.28 22.34 14.29
CA ASN A 120 14.10 23.79 14.35
C ASN A 120 12.93 24.17 15.28
N THR A 121 13.24 24.72 16.45
CA THR A 121 12.23 25.12 17.44
C THR A 121 11.37 26.31 17.02
N ARG A 122 11.78 27.03 15.96
CA ARG A 122 11.00 28.12 15.35
C ARG A 122 10.00 27.59 14.35
N ASN A 123 10.34 26.52 13.62
CA ASN A 123 9.46 25.86 12.66
C ASN A 123 9.71 24.36 12.57
N PHE A 124 9.01 23.57 13.38
CA PHE A 124 9.05 22.09 13.38
C PHE A 124 8.68 21.42 12.04
N SER A 125 8.32 22.19 11.01
CA SER A 125 7.95 21.67 9.69
C SER A 125 8.95 21.95 8.58
N GLU A 126 10.05 22.65 8.89
CA GLU A 126 11.12 22.96 7.94
C GLU A 126 12.47 22.67 8.59
N LEU A 127 13.31 21.93 7.88
CA LEU A 127 14.72 21.81 8.27
C LEU A 127 15.43 23.11 7.84
N ASP A 128 16.07 23.78 8.79
CA ASP A 128 16.99 24.88 8.51
C ASP A 128 18.43 24.32 8.52
N PRO A 129 19.10 24.22 7.36
CA PRO A 129 20.48 23.73 7.29
C PRO A 129 21.49 24.51 8.14
N ALA A 130 21.16 25.73 8.58
CA ALA A 130 21.98 26.53 9.49
C ALA A 130 21.69 26.27 10.98
N GLU A 131 20.54 25.68 11.33
CA GLU A 131 20.16 25.32 12.71
C GLU A 131 20.23 23.81 12.96
N ASP A 132 20.05 22.97 11.94
CA ASP A 132 20.02 21.50 12.00
C ASP A 132 21.40 20.85 11.77
N ASP A 133 22.45 21.43 12.37
CA ASP A 133 23.82 20.89 12.32
C ASP A 133 23.95 19.68 13.28
N PRO A 134 24.87 18.71 13.04
CA PRO A 134 25.15 17.61 13.98
C PRO A 134 25.51 18.09 15.39
N ILE A 135 25.34 17.25 16.42
CA ILE A 135 25.62 17.65 17.82
C ILE A 135 27.13 17.62 17.88
N ARG A 136 27.74 18.80 17.82
CA ARG A 136 29.19 18.95 17.89
C ARG A 136 29.60 19.45 19.27
N VAL A 137 30.90 19.46 19.53
CA VAL A 137 31.46 19.89 20.81
C VAL A 137 30.95 21.30 21.19
N GLU A 138 30.73 22.16 20.19
CA GLU A 138 30.24 23.53 20.34
C GLU A 138 28.78 23.60 20.84
N SER A 139 27.99 22.54 20.66
CA SER A 139 26.61 22.43 21.18
C SER A 139 26.56 22.36 22.71
N GLY A 140 27.71 22.23 23.39
CA GLY A 140 27.83 22.46 24.82
C GLY A 140 27.29 21.32 25.71
N SER A 141 26.23 21.60 26.48
CA SER A 141 25.71 20.64 27.48
C SER A 141 25.12 19.40 26.83
N ILE A 142 24.40 19.57 25.72
CA ILE A 142 23.78 18.44 25.00
C ILE A 142 24.82 17.49 24.41
N TYR A 143 25.94 18.02 23.91
CA TYR A 143 27.07 17.20 23.45
C TYR A 143 27.63 16.34 24.57
N ARG A 144 27.89 16.95 25.74
CA ARG A 144 28.41 16.22 26.90
C ARG A 144 27.46 15.13 27.39
N GLN A 145 26.15 15.36 27.28
CA GLN A 145 25.13 14.38 27.62
C GLN A 145 25.11 13.21 26.63
N LEU A 146 25.18 13.49 25.32
CA LEU A 146 24.93 12.49 24.29
C LEU A 146 26.16 11.76 23.77
N LYS A 147 27.38 12.31 23.93
CA LYS A 147 28.62 11.73 23.35
C LYS A 147 28.93 10.28 23.73
N ASN A 148 28.39 9.81 24.86
CA ASN A 148 28.62 8.45 25.36
C ASN A 148 27.57 7.45 24.87
N PHE A 149 26.52 7.92 24.18
CA PHE A 149 25.47 7.08 23.64
C PHE A 149 25.86 6.57 22.25
N LYS A 150 25.69 5.27 22.04
CA LYS A 150 25.85 4.61 20.75
C LYS A 150 24.52 3.96 20.36
N VAL A 151 24.09 4.16 19.13
CA VAL A 151 22.87 3.59 18.57
C VAL A 151 23.22 2.49 17.57
N GLN A 152 22.45 1.42 17.63
CA GLN A 152 22.44 0.33 16.65
C GLN A 152 21.02 0.16 16.15
N VAL A 153 20.85 0.18 14.83
CA VAL A 153 19.57 -0.12 14.17
C VAL A 153 19.68 -1.47 13.50
N GLY A 154 18.76 -2.37 13.86
CA GLY A 154 18.54 -3.66 13.20
C GLY A 154 17.19 -3.68 12.51
N SER A 155 17.08 -4.41 11.40
CA SER A 155 15.78 -4.65 10.76
C SER A 155 15.64 -6.12 10.38
N ALA A 156 14.42 -6.65 10.51
CA ALA A 156 14.09 -8.00 10.10
C ALA A 156 12.68 -8.03 9.53
N PHE A 157 12.42 -8.86 8.53
CA PHE A 157 11.04 -9.06 8.05
C PHE A 157 10.21 -9.76 9.12
N VAL A 158 8.97 -9.29 9.31
CA VAL A 158 8.04 -9.93 10.23
C VAL A 158 7.59 -11.26 9.62
N VAL A 159 7.83 -12.36 10.33
CA VAL A 159 7.46 -13.70 9.87
C VAL A 159 6.01 -13.99 10.25
N GLY A 160 5.18 -14.34 9.28
CA GLY A 160 3.77 -14.71 9.52
C GLY A 160 3.62 -16.10 10.13
N ALA A 161 2.38 -16.48 10.49
CA ALA A 161 2.06 -17.77 11.12
C ALA A 161 2.47 -19.02 10.31
N GLY A 162 2.85 -18.88 9.05
CA GLY A 162 3.35 -19.94 8.18
C GLY A 162 4.87 -19.94 7.95
N GLY A 163 5.66 -19.17 8.71
CA GLY A 163 7.11 -19.08 8.53
C GLY A 163 7.54 -18.24 7.32
N VAL A 164 6.59 -17.68 6.57
CA VAL A 164 6.85 -16.83 5.40
C VAL A 164 6.95 -15.36 5.83
N PRO A 165 8.05 -14.66 5.50
CA PRO A 165 8.19 -13.23 5.74
C PRO A 165 7.08 -12.41 5.08
N ALA A 166 6.50 -11.46 5.82
CA ALA A 166 5.58 -10.48 5.29
C ALA A 166 6.34 -9.48 4.42
N LYS A 167 6.11 -9.54 3.10
CA LYS A 167 6.91 -8.85 2.07
C LYS A 167 7.06 -7.32 2.25
N ASN A 168 6.09 -6.68 2.90
CA ASN A 168 5.99 -5.23 3.06
C ASN A 168 6.00 -4.79 4.53
N LEU A 169 6.49 -5.64 5.43
CA LEU A 169 6.45 -5.38 6.86
C LEU A 169 7.76 -5.85 7.49
N ILE A 170 8.53 -4.88 8.00
CA ILE A 170 9.73 -5.13 8.79
C ILE A 170 9.49 -4.73 10.23
N GLU A 171 10.20 -5.38 11.14
CA GLU A 171 10.42 -4.91 12.50
C GLU A 171 11.78 -4.22 12.54
N VAL A 172 11.75 -2.93 12.89
CA VAL A 172 12.94 -2.13 13.14
C VAL A 172 13.19 -2.12 14.63
N THR A 173 14.37 -2.56 15.02
CA THR A 173 14.84 -2.57 16.40
C THR A 173 15.91 -1.48 16.56
N VAL A 174 15.66 -0.53 17.45
CA VAL A 174 16.64 0.48 17.84
C VAL A 174 17.19 0.10 19.21
N THR A 175 18.50 -0.13 19.25
CA THR A 175 19.25 -0.46 20.46
C THR A 175 20.16 0.72 20.80
N VAL A 176 19.97 1.31 21.96
CA VAL A 176 20.79 2.41 22.47
C VAL A 176 21.65 1.87 23.61
N SER A 177 22.95 2.11 23.52
CA SER A 177 23.93 1.64 24.50
C SER A 177 24.75 2.80 25.04
N TRP A 178 25.07 2.77 26.34
CA TRP A 178 25.90 3.78 26.99
C TRP A 178 26.71 3.17 28.14
N LYS A 179 27.73 3.88 28.60
CA LYS A 179 28.52 3.50 29.78
C LYS A 179 28.19 4.42 30.95
N GLU A 180 27.79 3.83 32.08
CA GLU A 180 27.52 4.54 33.34
C GLU A 180 28.71 4.37 34.31
N GLY A 181 29.69 5.27 34.24
CA GLY A 181 30.86 5.25 35.14
C GLY A 181 31.68 3.96 35.03
N THR A 182 31.81 3.22 36.14
CA THR A 182 32.51 1.91 36.22
C THR A 182 31.61 0.71 35.97
N LYS A 183 30.29 0.91 35.81
CA LYS A 183 29.37 -0.17 35.46
C LYS A 183 29.56 -0.54 33.98
N GLY A 184 29.29 -1.80 33.64
CA GLY A 184 29.33 -2.30 32.27
C GLY A 184 28.40 -1.51 31.33
N GLU A 185 28.49 -1.80 30.03
CA GLU A 185 27.60 -1.21 29.02
C GLU A 185 26.14 -1.49 29.38
N GLN A 186 25.35 -0.42 29.46
CA GLN A 186 23.91 -0.45 29.65
C GLN A 186 23.22 -0.41 28.29
N VAL A 187 22.03 -1.01 28.19
CA VAL A 187 21.30 -1.14 26.91
C VAL A 187 19.82 -0.85 27.11
N TYR A 188 19.27 -0.01 26.24
CA TYR A 188 17.84 0.20 26.06
C TYR A 188 17.46 -0.23 24.65
N GLN A 189 16.33 -0.94 24.50
CA GLN A 189 15.88 -1.44 23.20
C GLN A 189 14.40 -1.17 23.01
N ILE A 190 14.04 -0.70 21.83
CA ILE A 190 12.65 -0.55 21.37
C ILE A 190 12.53 -1.09 19.96
N ALA A 191 11.39 -1.72 19.67
CA ALA A 191 11.06 -2.20 18.34
C ALA A 191 9.77 -1.58 17.83
N GLN A 192 9.73 -1.24 16.54
CA GLN A 192 8.55 -0.75 15.84
C GLN A 192 8.39 -1.54 14.54
N ARG A 193 7.14 -1.87 14.20
CA ARG A 193 6.82 -2.42 12.89
C ARG A 193 6.61 -1.29 11.89
N LEU A 194 7.29 -1.38 10.76
CA LEU A 194 7.19 -0.44 9.65
C LEU A 194 6.65 -1.14 8.42
N ALA A 195 5.59 -0.57 7.87
CA ALA A 195 5.07 -0.96 6.57
C ALA A 195 5.69 -0.08 5.50
N GLY A 196 6.15 -0.70 4.42
CA GLY A 196 6.69 0.00 3.26
C GLY A 196 6.65 -0.89 2.04
N VAL A 197 7.23 -0.43 0.94
CA VAL A 197 7.28 -1.22 -0.29
C VAL A 197 8.73 -1.51 -0.61
N ASN A 198 9.11 -2.77 -0.52
CA ASN A 198 10.43 -3.20 -0.95
C ASN A 198 10.51 -3.12 -2.48
N GLU A 199 11.45 -2.36 -3.01
CA GLU A 199 11.62 -2.20 -4.45
C GLU A 199 11.97 -3.48 -5.18
N ASP A 200 12.66 -4.41 -4.52
CA ASP A 200 12.96 -5.71 -5.09
C ASP A 200 11.69 -6.47 -5.49
N LEU A 201 10.57 -6.17 -4.83
CA LEU A 201 9.27 -6.73 -5.19
C LEU A 201 8.75 -6.26 -6.54
N PHE A 202 9.08 -5.03 -6.96
CA PHE A 202 8.72 -4.53 -8.29
C PHE A 202 9.62 -5.11 -9.38
N ARG A 203 10.87 -5.43 -9.02
CA ARG A 203 11.87 -5.98 -9.94
C ARG A 203 11.73 -7.47 -10.14
N ASP A 204 11.14 -8.19 -9.18
CA ASP A 204 10.97 -9.64 -9.23
C ASP A 204 9.89 -10.05 -10.28
N PRO A 205 10.29 -10.59 -11.45
CA PRO A 205 9.34 -11.05 -12.46
C PRO A 205 8.58 -12.33 -12.02
N ALA A 206 8.95 -12.94 -10.89
CA ALA A 206 8.29 -14.10 -10.30
C ALA A 206 7.15 -13.74 -9.34
N GLN A 207 6.77 -12.45 -9.23
CA GLN A 207 5.55 -12.07 -8.52
C GLN A 207 4.36 -12.87 -9.06
N PRO A 208 3.69 -13.71 -8.23
CA PRO A 208 2.54 -14.45 -8.69
C PRO A 208 1.44 -13.44 -9.07
N PRO A 209 0.69 -13.69 -10.16
CA PRO A 209 -0.44 -12.84 -10.49
C PRO A 209 -1.41 -12.79 -9.31
N PRO A 210 -2.20 -11.71 -9.19
CA PRO A 210 -3.25 -11.64 -8.18
C PRO A 210 -4.10 -12.92 -8.21
N PRO A 211 -4.44 -13.50 -7.04
CA PRO A 211 -5.16 -14.77 -7.02
C PRO A 211 -6.50 -14.61 -7.76
N PRO A 212 -6.91 -15.63 -8.53
CA PRO A 212 -8.19 -15.60 -9.22
C PRO A 212 -9.35 -15.57 -8.23
N PHE A 213 -10.53 -15.17 -8.68
CA PHE A 213 -11.73 -15.24 -7.85
C PHE A 213 -12.01 -16.70 -7.44
N SER A 214 -12.47 -16.89 -6.21
CA SER A 214 -12.78 -18.22 -5.68
C SER A 214 -13.94 -18.86 -6.44
N LYS A 215 -14.00 -20.21 -6.45
CA LYS A 215 -15.12 -20.93 -7.06
C LYS A 215 -16.49 -20.53 -6.49
N ALA A 216 -16.54 -20.15 -5.21
CA ALA A 216 -17.76 -19.68 -4.55
C ALA A 216 -18.20 -18.32 -5.10
N GLN A 217 -17.27 -17.37 -5.25
CA GLN A 217 -17.55 -16.07 -5.86
C GLN A 217 -18.02 -16.25 -7.31
N ILE A 218 -17.29 -17.02 -8.11
CA ILE A 218 -17.69 -17.31 -9.49
C ILE A 218 -19.10 -17.92 -9.56
N ALA A 219 -19.38 -18.91 -8.72
CA ALA A 219 -20.67 -19.59 -8.71
C ALA A 219 -21.82 -18.65 -8.34
N TYR A 220 -21.60 -17.78 -7.35
CA TYR A 220 -22.58 -16.77 -6.95
C TYR A 220 -22.90 -15.82 -8.10
N GLU A 221 -21.88 -15.29 -8.78
CA GLU A 221 -22.06 -14.34 -9.88
C GLU A 221 -22.73 -14.99 -11.10
N LEU A 222 -22.30 -16.21 -11.45
CA LEU A 222 -22.98 -16.98 -12.49
C LEU A 222 -24.45 -17.22 -12.13
N TRP A 223 -24.73 -17.68 -10.90
CA TRP A 223 -26.10 -17.95 -10.42
C TRP A 223 -27.00 -16.70 -10.44
N TYR A 224 -26.47 -15.54 -10.03
CA TYR A 224 -27.23 -14.30 -10.02
C TYR A 224 -27.54 -13.82 -11.45
N THR A 225 -26.59 -14.00 -12.37
CA THR A 225 -26.71 -13.57 -13.76
C THR A 225 -27.67 -14.42 -14.58
N VAL A 226 -27.92 -15.68 -14.18
CA VAL A 226 -28.85 -16.55 -14.93
C VAL A 226 -30.32 -16.29 -14.52
N PRO A 227 -31.27 -16.40 -15.48
CA PRO A 227 -32.70 -16.41 -15.21
C PRO A 227 -33.10 -17.56 -14.27
N PRO A 228 -34.20 -17.40 -13.52
CA PRO A 228 -34.65 -18.38 -12.52
C PRO A 228 -34.73 -19.83 -13.02
N GLU A 229 -35.13 -20.05 -14.27
CA GLU A 229 -35.26 -21.38 -14.87
C GLU A 229 -33.92 -22.10 -15.14
N PHE A 230 -32.80 -21.37 -15.10
CA PHE A 230 -31.43 -21.91 -15.21
C PHE A 230 -30.69 -21.92 -13.86
N ARG A 231 -31.33 -21.44 -12.80
CA ARG A 231 -30.76 -21.41 -11.46
C ARG A 231 -30.81 -22.78 -10.81
N THR A 232 -29.75 -23.09 -10.09
CA THR A 232 -29.69 -24.22 -9.18
C THR A 232 -30.25 -23.82 -7.82
N ALA A 233 -30.70 -24.80 -7.03
CA ALA A 233 -31.14 -24.54 -5.65
C ALA A 233 -30.02 -23.91 -4.79
N ASN A 234 -28.76 -24.31 -5.03
CA ASN A 234 -27.58 -23.80 -4.35
C ASN A 234 -26.62 -23.13 -5.33
N ALA A 235 -26.07 -21.96 -4.98
CA ALA A 235 -25.08 -21.21 -5.77
C ALA A 235 -23.69 -21.86 -5.70
N THR A 236 -23.56 -23.06 -6.27
CA THR A 236 -22.29 -23.81 -6.36
C THR A 236 -21.86 -23.97 -7.80
N PHE A 237 -20.55 -23.96 -8.05
CA PHE A 237 -20.01 -24.09 -9.40
C PHE A 237 -20.38 -25.44 -10.03
N ARG A 238 -20.34 -26.50 -9.22
CA ARG A 238 -20.76 -27.85 -9.64
C ARG A 238 -22.24 -27.88 -10.01
N GLY A 239 -23.11 -27.35 -9.14
CA GLY A 239 -24.55 -27.30 -9.43
C GLY A 239 -24.83 -26.54 -10.72
N PHE A 240 -24.15 -25.41 -10.95
CA PHE A 240 -24.28 -24.66 -12.20
C PHE A 240 -24.00 -25.53 -13.42
N LEU A 241 -22.89 -26.28 -13.41
CA LEU A 241 -22.51 -27.19 -14.50
C LEU A 241 -23.48 -28.36 -14.65
N GLU A 242 -24.09 -28.86 -13.57
CA GLU A 242 -25.07 -29.95 -13.66
C GLU A 242 -26.37 -29.51 -14.36
N VAL A 243 -26.82 -28.28 -14.12
CA VAL A 243 -28.05 -27.74 -14.73
C VAL A 243 -27.80 -27.15 -16.12
N ASN A 244 -26.67 -26.47 -16.30
CA ASN A 244 -26.37 -25.72 -17.51
C ASN A 244 -25.41 -26.44 -18.44
N GLY A 245 -24.69 -27.46 -18.00
CA GLY A 245 -23.61 -28.08 -18.76
C GLY A 245 -22.45 -27.10 -18.99
N GLY A 246 -21.61 -27.41 -19.99
CA GLY A 246 -20.44 -26.62 -20.35
C GLY A 246 -19.13 -27.29 -19.95
N ASP A 247 -18.05 -26.82 -20.58
CA ASP A 247 -16.69 -27.16 -20.21
C ASP A 247 -16.34 -26.42 -18.91
N PRO A 248 -15.90 -27.12 -17.85
CA PRO A 248 -15.62 -26.49 -16.56
C PRO A 248 -14.61 -25.36 -16.62
N GLU A 249 -13.61 -25.42 -17.51
CA GLU A 249 -12.57 -24.40 -17.61
C GLU A 249 -13.07 -23.17 -18.37
N VAL A 250 -13.83 -23.36 -19.45
CA VAL A 250 -14.46 -22.26 -20.20
C VAL A 250 -15.47 -21.52 -19.33
N VAL A 251 -16.36 -22.24 -18.65
CA VAL A 251 -17.37 -21.65 -17.76
C VAL A 251 -16.70 -20.94 -16.58
N ARG A 252 -15.62 -21.50 -16.04
CA ARG A 252 -14.84 -20.85 -14.98
C ARG A 252 -14.23 -19.54 -15.45
N ALA A 253 -13.62 -19.50 -16.63
CA ALA A 253 -13.02 -18.29 -17.19
C ALA A 253 -14.06 -17.19 -17.46
N ILE A 254 -15.23 -17.55 -18.02
CA ILE A 254 -16.34 -16.61 -18.19
C ILE A 254 -16.83 -16.09 -16.83
N GLY A 255 -16.96 -16.99 -15.85
CA GLY A 255 -17.33 -16.63 -14.48
C GLY A 255 -16.33 -15.71 -13.78
N GLN A 256 -15.03 -15.83 -14.07
CA GLN A 256 -14.01 -14.87 -13.60
C GLN A 256 -14.28 -13.46 -14.15
N CYS A 257 -14.67 -13.33 -15.42
CA CYS A 257 -15.02 -12.04 -16.01
C CYS A 257 -16.24 -11.41 -15.33
N PHE A 258 -17.31 -12.18 -15.09
CA PHE A 258 -18.47 -11.69 -14.32
C PHE A 258 -18.07 -11.24 -12.92
N ALA A 259 -17.28 -12.04 -12.20
CA ALA A 259 -16.80 -11.69 -10.87
C ALA A 259 -15.93 -10.43 -10.85
N ALA A 260 -15.09 -10.20 -11.86
CA ALA A 260 -14.35 -8.93 -11.96
C ALA A 260 -15.27 -7.74 -12.19
N VAL A 261 -16.23 -7.88 -13.11
CA VAL A 261 -17.17 -6.81 -13.44
C VAL A 261 -17.99 -6.41 -12.22
N GLU A 262 -18.52 -7.40 -11.50
CA GLU A 262 -19.33 -7.17 -10.31
C GLU A 262 -18.51 -6.75 -9.10
N SER A 263 -17.29 -7.28 -8.92
CA SER A 263 -16.38 -6.79 -7.89
C SER A 263 -16.05 -5.30 -8.09
N TYR A 264 -15.77 -4.88 -9.33
CA TYR A 264 -15.54 -3.47 -9.64
C TYR A 264 -16.81 -2.64 -9.47
N ALA A 265 -17.96 -3.14 -9.92
CA ALA A 265 -19.25 -2.47 -9.75
C ALA A 265 -19.59 -2.28 -8.27
N ALA A 266 -19.41 -3.30 -7.44
CA ALA A 266 -19.67 -3.23 -6.01
C ALA A 266 -18.79 -2.20 -5.30
N THR A 267 -17.50 -2.12 -5.67
CA THR A 267 -16.59 -1.09 -5.14
C THR A 267 -16.91 0.30 -5.64
N THR A 268 -17.56 0.44 -6.80
CA THR A 268 -17.84 1.76 -7.40
C THR A 268 -19.26 2.27 -7.16
N ALA A 269 -20.22 1.40 -6.87
CA ALA A 269 -21.65 1.71 -6.78
C ALA A 269 -22.05 2.54 -5.56
N THR A 270 -21.35 2.44 -4.43
CA THR A 270 -21.72 3.13 -3.20
C THR A 270 -21.34 4.61 -3.16
N ASP A 271 -20.50 5.08 -4.08
CA ASP A 271 -19.81 6.35 -3.88
C ASP A 271 -20.16 7.42 -4.93
N GLY A 272 -21.14 7.19 -5.81
CA GLY A 272 -21.63 8.23 -6.72
C GLY A 272 -22.26 9.40 -5.95
N SER A 273 -23.04 9.09 -4.91
CA SER A 273 -23.54 10.09 -3.97
C SER A 273 -22.42 10.77 -3.18
N ASP A 274 -21.36 10.04 -2.86
CA ASP A 274 -20.22 10.57 -2.10
C ASP A 274 -19.39 11.53 -2.97
N ILE A 275 -19.13 11.18 -4.24
CA ILE A 275 -18.51 12.08 -5.22
C ILE A 275 -19.34 13.36 -5.33
N ALA A 276 -20.65 13.25 -5.56
CA ALA A 276 -21.51 14.42 -5.70
C ALA A 276 -21.53 15.28 -4.41
N ALA A 277 -21.52 14.66 -3.23
CA ALA A 277 -21.45 15.36 -1.96
C ALA A 277 -20.10 16.07 -1.75
N LEU A 278 -18.98 15.42 -2.09
CA LEU A 278 -17.64 15.98 -2.02
C LEU A 278 -17.43 17.11 -3.02
N GLU A 279 -17.93 16.98 -4.25
CA GLU A 279 -17.93 18.05 -5.24
C GLU A 279 -18.76 19.24 -4.78
N ALA A 280 -19.94 19.00 -4.21
CA ALA A 280 -20.76 20.07 -3.63
C ALA A 280 -20.06 20.76 -2.46
N ALA A 281 -19.36 20.02 -1.60
CA ALA A 281 -18.57 20.57 -0.49
C ALA A 281 -17.35 21.38 -0.99
N LYS A 282 -16.61 20.86 -1.96
CA LYS A 282 -15.47 21.53 -2.61
C LYS A 282 -15.86 22.87 -3.24
N ASN A 283 -17.06 22.93 -3.82
CA ASN A 283 -17.58 24.09 -4.54
C ASN A 283 -18.47 25.02 -3.69
N ARG A 284 -18.69 24.71 -2.41
CA ARG A 284 -19.58 25.52 -1.56
C ARG A 284 -18.97 26.91 -1.32
N VAL A 285 -19.70 27.94 -1.72
CA VAL A 285 -19.32 29.34 -1.49
C VAL A 285 -19.49 29.67 -0.01
N GLY A 286 -18.47 30.30 0.59
CA GLY A 286 -18.48 30.70 2.00
C GLY A 286 -17.81 29.70 2.96
N ASP A 287 -17.54 28.47 2.52
CA ASP A 287 -16.81 27.50 3.35
C ASP A 287 -15.34 27.93 3.53
N PRO A 288 -14.74 27.68 4.71
CA PRO A 288 -13.34 27.96 4.94
C PRO A 288 -12.45 27.23 3.91
N PRO A 289 -11.36 27.85 3.42
CA PRO A 289 -10.46 27.22 2.44
C PRO A 289 -10.00 25.81 2.85
N ARG A 290 -9.75 25.58 4.14
CA ARG A 290 -9.38 24.25 4.67
C ARG A 290 -10.45 23.19 4.45
N ALA A 291 -11.73 23.51 4.61
CA ALA A 291 -12.82 22.55 4.42
C ALA A 291 -12.95 22.17 2.93
N ARG A 292 -12.77 23.13 2.02
CA ARG A 292 -12.76 22.89 0.58
C ARG A 292 -11.58 22.01 0.16
N LEU A 293 -10.38 22.27 0.69
CA LEU A 293 -9.20 21.46 0.43
C LEU A 293 -9.32 20.05 0.99
N GLN A 294 -9.95 19.89 2.16
CA GLN A 294 -10.24 18.56 2.70
C GLN A 294 -11.18 17.78 1.78
N ALA A 295 -12.28 18.39 1.31
CA ALA A 295 -13.19 17.73 0.37
C ALA A 295 -12.50 17.37 -0.95
N GLN A 296 -11.60 18.21 -1.43
CA GLN A 296 -10.78 17.95 -2.61
C GLN A 296 -9.79 16.79 -2.40
N GLU A 297 -9.13 16.73 -1.24
CA GLU A 297 -8.27 15.61 -0.85
C GLU A 297 -9.07 14.31 -0.82
N GLU A 298 -10.19 14.27 -0.09
CA GLU A 298 -11.09 13.10 0.00
C GLU A 298 -11.60 12.65 -1.39
N LEU A 299 -11.91 13.61 -2.27
CA LEU A 299 -12.31 13.31 -3.65
C LEU A 299 -11.17 12.67 -4.47
N ALA A 300 -9.94 13.18 -4.33
CA ALA A 300 -8.77 12.64 -5.00
C ALA A 300 -8.48 11.20 -4.54
N GLU A 301 -8.54 10.94 -3.23
CA GLU A 301 -8.36 9.61 -2.65
C GLU A 301 -9.43 8.63 -3.15
N LEU A 302 -10.67 9.08 -3.25
CA LEU A 302 -11.77 8.26 -3.76
C LEU A 302 -11.55 7.85 -5.22
N TYR A 303 -11.11 8.77 -6.07
CA TYR A 303 -10.78 8.47 -7.46
C TYR A 303 -9.62 7.47 -7.58
N GLU A 304 -8.57 7.65 -6.79
CA GLU A 304 -7.41 6.74 -6.73
C GLU A 304 -7.81 5.32 -6.29
N VAL A 305 -8.64 5.19 -5.26
CA VAL A 305 -9.15 3.89 -4.78
C VAL A 305 -9.96 3.19 -5.86
N LYS A 306 -10.83 3.92 -6.58
CA LYS A 306 -11.64 3.36 -7.66
C LYS A 306 -10.78 2.90 -8.84
N ALA A 307 -9.80 3.71 -9.25
CA ALA A 307 -8.85 3.33 -10.30
C ALA A 307 -8.09 2.05 -9.93
N THR A 308 -7.60 1.99 -8.68
CA THR A 308 -6.88 0.83 -8.14
C THR A 308 -7.75 -0.43 -8.11
N ALA A 309 -9.00 -0.31 -7.66
CA ALA A 309 -9.94 -1.43 -7.62
C ALA A 309 -10.23 -1.98 -9.02
N GLY A 310 -10.43 -1.10 -10.01
CA GLY A 310 -10.61 -1.48 -11.41
C GLY A 310 -9.38 -2.20 -11.96
N PHE A 311 -8.19 -1.66 -11.71
CA PHE A 311 -6.94 -2.28 -12.12
C PHE A 311 -6.74 -3.68 -11.52
N GLN A 312 -7.01 -3.83 -10.23
CA GLN A 312 -6.90 -5.13 -9.54
C GLN A 312 -7.90 -6.15 -10.09
N ALA A 313 -9.14 -5.74 -10.35
CA ALA A 313 -10.16 -6.61 -10.93
C ALA A 313 -9.75 -7.09 -12.32
N LEU A 314 -9.25 -6.19 -13.19
CA LEU A 314 -8.80 -6.54 -14.54
C LEU A 314 -7.53 -7.38 -14.56
N SER A 315 -6.55 -7.06 -13.72
CA SER A 315 -5.30 -7.82 -13.62
C SER A 315 -5.54 -9.29 -13.25
N ARG A 316 -6.55 -9.57 -12.42
CA ARG A 316 -6.97 -10.94 -12.07
C ARG A 316 -7.53 -11.71 -13.26
N VAL A 317 -8.27 -11.04 -14.15
CA VAL A 317 -8.97 -11.71 -15.26
C VAL A 317 -8.17 -11.76 -16.54
N ALA A 318 -7.14 -10.93 -16.68
CA ALA A 318 -6.35 -10.86 -17.91
C ALA A 318 -5.83 -12.23 -18.40
N PRO A 319 -5.27 -13.11 -17.53
CA PRO A 319 -4.83 -14.44 -17.97
C PRO A 319 -5.96 -15.30 -18.54
N PHE A 320 -7.19 -15.16 -18.02
CA PHE A 320 -8.35 -15.95 -18.44
C PHE A 320 -8.92 -15.46 -19.77
N VAL A 321 -8.93 -14.15 -20.01
CA VAL A 321 -9.38 -13.60 -21.29
C VAL A 321 -8.40 -13.96 -22.40
N THR A 322 -7.09 -13.89 -22.15
CA THR A 322 -6.07 -14.34 -23.09
C THR A 322 -6.21 -15.84 -23.40
N ASP A 323 -6.47 -16.67 -22.41
CA ASP A 323 -6.73 -18.11 -22.60
C ASP A 323 -8.01 -18.35 -23.44
N LEU A 324 -9.11 -17.67 -23.12
CA LEU A 324 -10.36 -17.74 -23.90
C LEU A 324 -10.16 -17.32 -25.37
N LYS A 325 -9.39 -16.26 -25.61
CA LYS A 325 -9.03 -15.81 -26.98
C LYS A 325 -8.29 -16.89 -27.77
N ASN A 326 -7.45 -17.69 -27.11
CA ASN A 326 -6.64 -18.70 -27.78
C ASN A 326 -7.36 -20.04 -27.98
N ARG A 327 -8.48 -20.28 -27.29
CA ARG A 327 -9.26 -21.52 -27.41
C ARG A 327 -10.23 -21.49 -28.57
N THR A 328 -10.53 -22.66 -29.12
CA THR A 328 -11.72 -22.86 -29.97
C THR A 328 -12.88 -23.24 -29.07
N ILE A 329 -13.90 -22.39 -29.02
CA ILE A 329 -15.02 -22.54 -28.10
C ILE A 329 -16.28 -22.88 -28.89
N THR A 330 -16.90 -24.01 -28.56
CA THR A 330 -18.18 -24.43 -29.14
C THR A 330 -19.34 -24.05 -28.21
N ALA A 331 -20.55 -23.89 -28.77
CA ALA A 331 -21.75 -23.57 -27.98
C ALA A 331 -21.99 -24.56 -26.82
N ASN A 332 -21.66 -25.85 -27.01
CA ASN A 332 -21.78 -26.87 -25.97
C ASN A 332 -20.77 -26.70 -24.84
N GLN A 333 -19.59 -26.16 -25.11
CA GLN A 333 -18.56 -25.89 -24.10
C GLN A 333 -18.87 -24.65 -23.26
N VAL A 334 -19.68 -23.74 -23.76
CA VAL A 334 -20.11 -22.54 -23.03
C VAL A 334 -21.25 -22.87 -22.05
N GLY A 335 -22.02 -23.93 -22.34
CA GLY A 335 -23.17 -24.35 -21.54
C GLY A 335 -24.49 -23.76 -22.05
N ARG A 336 -25.59 -24.43 -21.72
CA ARG A 336 -26.95 -24.18 -22.21
C ARG A 336 -27.46 -22.77 -21.91
N PHE A 337 -27.24 -22.24 -20.71
CA PHE A 337 -27.63 -20.86 -20.39
C PHE A 337 -26.77 -19.85 -21.15
N LEU A 338 -25.44 -19.96 -21.00
CA LEU A 338 -24.50 -19.00 -21.57
C LEU A 338 -24.54 -19.01 -23.12
N GLY A 339 -24.88 -20.15 -23.73
CA GLY A 339 -25.12 -20.26 -25.17
C GLY A 339 -26.47 -19.71 -25.64
N LYS A 340 -27.51 -19.68 -24.78
CA LYS A 340 -28.84 -19.14 -25.11
C LYS A 340 -28.98 -17.64 -24.84
N PHE A 341 -28.34 -17.12 -23.80
CA PHE A 341 -28.46 -15.73 -23.40
C PHE A 341 -27.22 -14.94 -23.83
N ARG A 342 -27.27 -14.47 -25.08
CA ARG A 342 -26.24 -13.64 -25.72
C ARG A 342 -26.04 -12.31 -24.97
N THR A 343 -27.12 -11.71 -24.46
CA THR A 343 -27.14 -10.35 -23.90
C THR A 343 -26.34 -10.17 -22.60
N PRO A 344 -26.42 -11.04 -21.57
CA PRO A 344 -25.68 -10.85 -20.32
C PRO A 344 -24.16 -11.01 -20.46
N ILE A 345 -23.70 -11.91 -21.34
CA ILE A 345 -22.26 -12.11 -21.57
C ILE A 345 -21.70 -10.98 -22.43
N LEU A 346 -22.44 -10.59 -23.48
CA LEU A 346 -22.12 -9.40 -24.26
C LEU A 346 -22.10 -8.16 -23.36
N TYR A 347 -23.04 -8.03 -22.43
CA TYR A 347 -23.08 -6.94 -21.44
C TYR A 347 -21.87 -6.95 -20.51
N ALA A 348 -21.49 -8.10 -19.93
CA ALA A 348 -20.31 -8.21 -19.09
C ALA A 348 -19.01 -7.94 -19.86
N MET A 349 -18.93 -8.39 -21.11
CA MET A 349 -17.79 -8.12 -22.00
C MET A 349 -17.73 -6.64 -22.40
N LEU A 350 -18.84 -6.02 -22.82
CA LEU A 350 -18.94 -4.59 -23.13
C LEU A 350 -18.58 -3.72 -21.91
N ARG A 351 -19.09 -4.08 -20.74
CA ARG A 351 -18.78 -3.38 -19.49
C ARG A 351 -17.30 -3.54 -19.13
N GLY A 352 -16.74 -4.74 -19.29
CA GLY A 352 -15.31 -5.03 -19.14
C GLY A 352 -14.43 -4.25 -20.10
N MET A 353 -14.82 -4.13 -21.38
CA MET A 353 -14.09 -3.37 -22.41
C MET A 353 -13.99 -1.88 -22.08
N SER A 354 -14.98 -1.32 -21.39
CA SER A 354 -14.94 0.09 -20.95
C SER A 354 -14.05 0.34 -19.72
N MET A 355 -13.65 -0.70 -18.98
CA MET A 355 -12.95 -0.54 -17.71
C MET A 355 -11.55 0.06 -17.82
N PRO A 356 -10.68 -0.33 -18.77
CA PRO A 356 -9.37 0.31 -18.93
C PRO A 356 -9.48 1.83 -19.14
N GLY A 357 -10.40 2.27 -20.00
CA GLY A 357 -10.67 3.70 -20.20
C GLY A 357 -11.16 4.40 -18.92
N ARG A 358 -12.03 3.75 -18.15
CA ARG A 358 -12.49 4.28 -16.86
C ARG A 358 -11.36 4.36 -15.83
N ILE A 359 -10.47 3.38 -15.77
CA ILE A 359 -9.31 3.38 -14.86
C ILE A 359 -8.40 4.58 -15.18
N LEU A 360 -8.11 4.81 -16.47
CA LEU A 360 -7.33 5.96 -16.92
C LEU A 360 -8.01 7.29 -16.56
N MET A 361 -9.31 7.41 -16.83
CA MET A 361 -10.09 8.59 -16.49
C MET A 361 -10.08 8.88 -14.99
N LEU A 362 -10.30 7.87 -14.15
CA LEU A 362 -10.28 7.98 -12.69
C LEU A 362 -8.88 8.36 -12.18
N SER A 363 -7.82 7.74 -12.72
CA SER A 363 -6.44 8.07 -12.37
C SER A 363 -6.11 9.53 -12.69
N LYS A 364 -6.55 10.01 -13.87
CA LYS A 364 -6.40 11.41 -14.29
C LYS A 364 -7.22 12.37 -13.43
N ALA A 365 -8.43 11.98 -13.01
CA ALA A 365 -9.24 12.77 -12.09
C ALA A 365 -8.55 12.89 -10.72
N ALA A 366 -8.04 11.78 -10.16
CA ALA A 366 -7.26 11.79 -8.93
C ALA A 366 -6.04 12.71 -9.05
N GLU A 367 -5.25 12.57 -10.12
CA GLU A 367 -4.10 13.43 -10.41
C GLU A 367 -4.49 14.92 -10.42
N THR A 368 -5.59 15.25 -11.09
CA THR A 368 -6.07 16.64 -11.22
C THR A 368 -6.44 17.23 -9.86
N GLU A 369 -7.19 16.48 -9.05
CA GLU A 369 -7.59 16.94 -7.72
C GLU A 369 -6.38 17.09 -6.79
N PHE A 370 -5.42 16.14 -6.80
CA PHE A 370 -4.18 16.26 -6.02
C PHE A 370 -3.32 17.44 -6.47
N ARG A 371 -3.16 17.66 -7.79
CA ARG A 371 -2.41 18.82 -8.32
C ARG A 371 -2.99 20.12 -7.81
N GLY A 372 -4.31 20.25 -7.83
CA GLY A 372 -4.99 21.44 -7.32
C GLY A 372 -4.71 21.72 -5.84
N LEU A 373 -4.44 20.70 -5.01
CA LEU A 373 -4.05 20.91 -3.61
C LEU A 373 -2.67 21.59 -3.48
N LEU A 374 -1.76 21.34 -4.43
CA LEU A 374 -0.41 21.91 -4.46
C LEU A 374 -0.30 23.23 -5.22
N ASP A 375 -1.42 23.78 -5.70
CA ASP A 375 -1.45 25.10 -6.30
C ASP A 375 -0.97 26.17 -5.31
N ALA A 376 -0.23 27.16 -5.80
CA ALA A 376 0.35 28.22 -4.96
C ALA A 376 -0.69 28.95 -4.08
N ALA A 377 -1.93 29.07 -4.56
CA ALA A 377 -3.04 29.66 -3.81
C ALA A 377 -3.46 28.85 -2.57
N ASN A 378 -3.24 27.53 -2.60
CA ASN A 378 -3.70 26.55 -1.62
C ASN A 378 -2.61 26.17 -0.62
N LEU A 379 -1.32 26.28 -0.99
CA LEU A 379 -0.18 25.90 -0.13
C LEU A 379 -0.22 26.55 1.26
N LYS A 380 -0.67 27.81 1.38
CA LYS A 380 -0.80 28.50 2.68
C LYS A 380 -1.82 27.88 3.65
N PHE A 381 -2.73 27.06 3.14
CA PHE A 381 -3.77 26.39 3.93
C PHE A 381 -3.49 24.89 4.11
N LEU A 382 -2.58 24.33 3.31
CA LEU A 382 -2.18 22.94 3.33
C LEU A 382 -0.98 22.74 4.27
N PRO A 383 -1.08 21.87 5.30
CA PRO A 383 0.06 21.60 6.18
C PRO A 383 1.29 21.12 5.39
N ALA A 384 2.48 21.64 5.70
CA ALA A 384 3.72 21.29 5.01
C ALA A 384 3.96 19.77 4.95
N ARG A 385 3.71 19.07 6.06
CA ARG A 385 3.81 17.60 6.14
C ARG A 385 2.91 16.82 5.17
N LYS A 386 1.85 17.44 4.63
CA LYS A 386 0.97 16.80 3.63
C LYS A 386 1.46 17.01 2.19
N GLN A 387 2.33 17.99 1.95
CA GLN A 387 2.71 18.39 0.60
C GLN A 387 3.53 17.29 -0.11
N THR A 388 4.48 16.66 0.59
CA THR A 388 5.33 15.60 0.02
C THR A 388 4.56 14.30 -0.28
N PRO A 389 3.65 13.80 0.60
CA PRO A 389 2.75 12.70 0.24
C PRO A 389 1.86 12.99 -0.97
N ILE A 390 1.29 14.20 -1.09
CA ILE A 390 0.45 14.58 -2.22
C ILE A 390 1.26 14.63 -3.51
N ALA A 391 2.46 15.23 -3.49
CA ALA A 391 3.36 15.30 -4.63
C ALA A 391 3.76 13.91 -5.13
N ARG A 392 4.03 12.99 -4.19
CA ARG A 392 4.28 11.58 -4.50
C ARG A 392 3.09 10.91 -5.19
N ARG A 393 1.87 11.07 -4.66
CA ARG A 393 0.66 10.48 -5.27
C ARG A 393 0.47 10.97 -6.71
N ILE A 394 0.72 12.26 -6.99
CA ILE A 394 0.67 12.80 -8.37
C ILE A 394 1.67 12.08 -9.27
N ILE A 395 2.93 11.92 -8.82
CA ILE A 395 3.96 11.17 -9.56
C ILE A 395 3.50 9.73 -9.82
N ASP A 396 2.97 9.04 -8.80
CA ASP A 396 2.50 7.65 -8.91
C ASP A 396 1.34 7.51 -9.91
N GLN A 397 0.36 8.44 -9.90
CA GLN A 397 -0.74 8.45 -10.87
C GLN A 397 -0.25 8.66 -12.31
N MET A 398 0.74 9.54 -12.53
CA MET A 398 1.33 9.75 -13.85
C MET A 398 2.10 8.51 -14.34
N LYS A 399 2.92 7.89 -13.48
CA LYS A 399 3.63 6.64 -13.81
C LYS A 399 2.65 5.53 -14.18
N PHE A 400 1.56 5.41 -13.42
CA PHE A 400 0.53 4.43 -13.67
C PHE A 400 -0.16 4.63 -15.03
N ARG A 401 -0.49 5.88 -15.40
CA ARG A 401 -1.04 6.22 -16.73
C ARG A 401 -0.08 5.89 -17.87
N ILE A 402 1.22 6.19 -17.71
CA ILE A 402 2.26 5.81 -18.69
C ILE A 402 2.29 4.28 -18.88
N LEU A 403 2.25 3.51 -17.78
CA LEU A 403 2.27 2.05 -17.82
C LEU A 403 1.03 1.46 -18.49
N LEU A 404 -0.13 2.10 -18.34
CA LEU A 404 -1.37 1.71 -19.03
C LEU A 404 -1.44 2.19 -20.49
N GLY A 405 -0.48 2.97 -20.96
CA GLY A 405 -0.38 3.40 -22.36
C GLY A 405 -1.17 4.66 -22.73
N ASP A 406 -1.53 5.50 -21.75
CA ASP A 406 -2.20 6.79 -22.01
C ASP A 406 -1.20 7.86 -22.47
N ASP A 407 -1.08 8.02 -23.79
CA ASP A 407 -0.13 8.93 -24.47
C ASP A 407 1.24 8.93 -23.75
N PRO A 408 1.91 7.77 -23.73
CA PRO A 408 2.97 7.49 -22.76
C PRO A 408 4.15 8.45 -22.88
N ASP A 409 4.48 8.90 -24.10
CA ASP A 409 5.57 9.85 -24.33
C ASP A 409 5.24 11.26 -23.84
N ARG A 410 4.02 11.74 -24.10
CA ARG A 410 3.57 13.04 -23.58
C ARG A 410 3.46 13.02 -22.07
N THR A 411 2.84 11.98 -21.50
CA THR A 411 2.67 11.85 -20.05
C THR A 411 4.04 11.71 -19.36
N LEU A 412 5.02 11.04 -19.98
CA LEU A 412 6.40 11.00 -19.51
C LEU A 412 7.08 12.38 -19.53
N ALA A 413 6.90 13.16 -20.60
CA ALA A 413 7.43 14.52 -20.67
C ALA A 413 6.83 15.42 -19.57
N ASP A 414 5.53 15.30 -19.32
CA ASP A 414 4.85 16.01 -18.25
C ASP A 414 5.32 15.53 -16.87
N LEU A 415 5.58 14.23 -16.68
CA LEU A 415 6.11 13.66 -15.44
C LEU A 415 7.49 14.25 -15.12
N LYS A 416 8.39 14.28 -16.10
CA LYS A 416 9.73 14.88 -15.96
C LYS A 416 9.63 16.35 -15.56
N ARG A 417 8.74 17.13 -16.19
CA ARG A 417 8.50 18.54 -15.84
C ARG A 417 7.96 18.68 -14.41
N THR A 418 7.02 17.82 -14.02
CA THR A 418 6.48 17.78 -12.66
C THR A 418 7.56 17.48 -11.62
N ILE A 419 8.41 16.47 -11.85
CA ILE A 419 9.54 16.15 -10.96
C ILE A 419 10.49 17.34 -10.83
N GLN A 420 10.87 17.99 -11.94
CA GLN A 420 11.73 19.17 -11.92
C GLN A 420 11.09 20.34 -11.14
N SER A 421 9.79 20.56 -11.32
CA SER A 421 9.06 21.58 -10.58
C SER A 421 9.03 21.29 -9.08
N TYR A 422 8.84 20.04 -8.68
CA TYR A 422 8.91 19.65 -7.27
C TYR A 422 10.32 19.74 -6.71
N GLN A 423 11.35 19.39 -7.49
CA GLN A 423 12.74 19.60 -7.08
C GLN A 423 13.00 21.08 -6.77
N ALA A 424 12.49 22.00 -7.59
CA ALA A 424 12.60 23.43 -7.31
C ALA A 424 11.79 23.87 -6.08
N MET A 425 10.57 23.33 -5.91
CA MET A 425 9.66 23.65 -4.80
C MET A 425 10.19 23.20 -3.43
N PHE A 426 10.83 22.02 -3.36
CA PHE A 426 11.25 21.39 -2.11
C PHE A 426 12.76 21.50 -1.83
N LYS A 427 13.55 22.10 -2.73
CA LYS A 427 14.99 22.29 -2.55
C LYS A 427 15.29 23.02 -1.24
N GLY A 428 16.15 22.42 -0.43
CA GLY A 428 16.57 22.95 0.87
C GLY A 428 15.52 22.84 1.98
N ARG A 429 14.32 22.32 1.72
CA ARG A 429 13.25 22.16 2.72
C ARG A 429 13.04 20.71 3.14
N ASN A 430 13.12 19.78 2.20
CA ASN A 430 12.83 18.36 2.42
C ASN A 430 13.91 17.47 1.76
N PRO A 431 15.09 17.28 2.39
CA PRO A 431 16.20 16.51 1.82
C PRO A 431 15.82 15.07 1.44
N ALA A 432 15.10 14.35 2.31
CA ALA A 432 14.67 12.98 2.01
C ALA A 432 13.71 12.92 0.80
N PHE A 433 12.82 13.91 0.65
CA PHE A 433 11.98 14.01 -0.54
C PHE A 433 12.79 14.39 -1.79
N MET A 434 13.86 15.18 -1.66
CA MET A 434 14.76 15.47 -2.79
C MET A 434 15.49 14.21 -3.28
N ASP A 435 15.90 13.33 -2.37
CA ASP A 435 16.48 12.03 -2.71
C ASP A 435 15.46 11.14 -3.45
N TYR A 436 14.21 11.13 -2.97
CA TYR A 436 13.10 10.48 -3.66
C TYR A 436 12.93 11.03 -5.09
N LEU A 437 12.83 12.35 -5.27
CA LEU A 437 12.67 12.97 -6.59
C LEU A 437 13.85 12.72 -7.53
N ALA A 438 15.08 12.68 -6.99
CA ALA A 438 16.26 12.32 -7.76
C ALA A 438 16.18 10.89 -8.30
N ARG A 439 15.76 9.94 -7.45
CA ARG A 439 15.54 8.53 -7.84
C ARG A 439 14.39 8.40 -8.84
N GLU A 440 13.27 9.09 -8.62
CA GLU A 440 12.15 9.13 -9.58
C GLU A 440 12.57 9.68 -10.95
N SER A 441 13.43 10.71 -10.98
CA SER A 441 13.98 11.25 -12.23
C SER A 441 14.82 10.22 -12.99
N GLN A 442 15.59 9.40 -12.27
CA GLN A 442 16.37 8.29 -12.86
C GLN A 442 15.46 7.18 -13.40
N ILE A 443 14.41 6.81 -12.65
CA ILE A 443 13.43 5.79 -13.08
C ILE A 443 12.67 6.28 -14.32
N ALA A 444 12.25 7.54 -14.32
CA ALA A 444 11.46 8.16 -15.38
C ALA A 444 12.31 8.68 -16.56
N GLN A 445 13.48 8.11 -16.83
CA GLN A 445 14.31 8.50 -17.99
C GLN A 445 13.64 8.19 -19.33
N SER A 446 12.98 7.03 -19.43
CA SER A 446 12.24 6.59 -20.62
C SER A 446 11.07 5.70 -20.22
N VAL A 447 10.10 5.50 -21.11
CA VAL A 447 9.01 4.52 -20.90
C VAL A 447 9.60 3.12 -20.64
N SER A 448 10.66 2.74 -21.36
CA SER A 448 11.35 1.47 -21.19
C SER A 448 12.01 1.33 -19.82
N SER A 449 12.68 2.39 -19.33
CA SER A 449 13.29 2.41 -17.99
C SER A 449 12.24 2.21 -16.90
N LEU A 450 11.09 2.87 -17.05
CA LEU A 450 9.96 2.77 -16.13
C LEU A 450 9.36 1.35 -16.15
N LYS A 451 9.14 0.77 -17.34
CA LYS A 451 8.68 -0.63 -17.47
C LYS A 451 9.66 -1.64 -16.89
N GLN A 452 10.96 -1.43 -17.09
CA GLN A 452 12.01 -2.28 -16.54
C GLN A 452 12.01 -2.23 -15.01
N PHE A 453 11.90 -1.03 -14.43
CA PHE A 453 11.86 -0.85 -12.98
C PHE A 453 10.66 -1.55 -12.34
N TYR A 454 9.49 -1.46 -12.97
CA TYR A 454 8.23 -2.05 -12.48
C TYR A 454 7.99 -3.50 -12.93
N GLY A 455 8.98 -4.13 -13.56
CA GLY A 455 8.98 -5.54 -13.95
C GLY A 455 8.11 -5.86 -15.17
N LEU A 456 8.69 -6.54 -16.16
CA LEU A 456 7.99 -7.08 -17.32
C LEU A 456 7.34 -8.45 -17.01
N GLY A 457 6.38 -8.86 -17.85
CA GLY A 457 5.72 -10.17 -17.76
C GLY A 457 4.68 -10.27 -16.65
N ASN A 458 5.11 -10.46 -15.40
CA ASN A 458 4.22 -10.59 -14.23
C ASN A 458 4.33 -9.45 -13.22
N GLY A 459 5.36 -8.60 -13.34
CA GLY A 459 5.47 -7.34 -12.59
C GLY A 459 4.34 -6.35 -12.94
N LEU A 460 4.32 -5.20 -12.27
CA LEU A 460 3.27 -4.18 -12.45
C LEU A 460 3.18 -3.72 -13.91
N ALA A 461 4.30 -3.52 -14.59
CA ALA A 461 4.29 -3.12 -16.01
C ALA A 461 3.70 -4.22 -16.89
N GLY A 462 4.07 -5.49 -16.66
CA GLY A 462 3.47 -6.63 -17.37
C GLY A 462 1.97 -6.78 -17.11
N GLN A 463 1.50 -6.54 -15.87
CA GLN A 463 0.07 -6.53 -15.57
C GLN A 463 -0.65 -5.36 -16.26
N ALA A 464 -0.05 -4.18 -16.29
CA ALA A 464 -0.60 -3.02 -16.99
C ALA A 464 -0.72 -3.25 -18.50
N GLU A 465 0.28 -3.86 -19.13
CA GLU A 465 0.22 -4.25 -20.54
C GLU A 465 -0.89 -5.28 -20.79
N LYS A 466 -1.05 -6.27 -19.92
CA LYS A 466 -2.16 -7.23 -19.99
C LYS A 466 -3.52 -6.55 -19.87
N VAL A 467 -3.66 -5.62 -18.91
CA VAL A 467 -4.89 -4.84 -18.71
C VAL A 467 -5.18 -3.93 -19.90
N ALA A 468 -4.17 -3.31 -20.51
CA ALA A 468 -4.33 -2.50 -21.72
C ALA A 468 -4.72 -3.38 -22.93
N ALA A 469 -4.09 -4.55 -23.08
CA ALA A 469 -4.37 -5.50 -24.16
C ALA A 469 -5.78 -6.10 -24.09
N LEU A 470 -6.37 -6.20 -22.88
CA LEU A 470 -7.72 -6.72 -22.69
C LEU A 470 -8.76 -6.07 -23.60
N VAL A 471 -8.65 -4.77 -23.88
CA VAL A 471 -9.59 -4.05 -24.76
C VAL A 471 -9.65 -4.67 -26.16
N GLY A 472 -8.49 -5.04 -26.73
CA GLY A 472 -8.42 -5.67 -28.05
C GLY A 472 -8.76 -7.16 -28.04
N ASP A 473 -8.57 -7.82 -26.90
CA ASP A 473 -8.75 -9.26 -26.76
C ASP A 473 -10.22 -9.66 -26.50
N PHE A 474 -11.00 -8.81 -25.82
CA PHE A 474 -12.41 -9.07 -25.53
C PHE A 474 -13.28 -9.30 -26.78
N PRO A 475 -13.23 -8.46 -27.84
CA PRO A 475 -14.02 -8.71 -29.05
C PRO A 475 -13.67 -10.03 -29.73
N GLN A 476 -12.38 -10.40 -29.75
CA GLN A 476 -11.92 -11.64 -30.37
C GLN A 476 -12.33 -12.87 -29.54
N ALA A 477 -12.17 -12.80 -28.21
CA ALA A 477 -12.66 -13.83 -27.30
C ALA A 477 -14.18 -14.00 -27.41
N ALA A 478 -14.93 -12.88 -27.48
CA ALA A 478 -16.36 -12.88 -27.72
C ALA A 478 -16.70 -13.54 -29.06
N ALA A 479 -16.07 -13.14 -30.17
CA ALA A 479 -16.33 -13.72 -31.49
C ALA A 479 -16.03 -15.22 -31.58
N ARG A 480 -15.13 -15.75 -30.73
CA ARG A 480 -14.88 -17.20 -30.64
C ARG A 480 -15.91 -17.95 -29.79
N ILE A 481 -16.42 -17.31 -28.75
CA ILE A 481 -17.56 -17.82 -27.97
C ILE A 481 -18.84 -17.75 -28.84
N TYR A 482 -18.89 -16.79 -29.78
CA TYR A 482 -20.01 -16.45 -30.64
C TYR A 482 -19.59 -16.38 -32.12
N PRO A 483 -19.32 -17.50 -32.80
CA PRO A 483 -19.14 -17.46 -34.25
C PRO A 483 -20.45 -16.99 -34.88
N ALA A 484 -20.38 -15.87 -35.63
CA ALA A 484 -21.55 -15.21 -36.20
C ALA A 484 -22.43 -16.21 -36.98
N THR A 485 -23.67 -16.32 -36.55
CA THR A 485 -24.79 -16.85 -37.33
C THR A 485 -25.37 -15.73 -38.20
N THR A 486 -26.01 -16.06 -39.31
CA THR A 486 -26.52 -15.11 -40.32
C THR A 486 -27.50 -14.03 -39.81
N ASP A 487 -27.95 -14.10 -38.55
CA ASP A 487 -28.78 -13.07 -37.91
C ASP A 487 -27.96 -12.02 -37.11
N ASP A 488 -26.61 -12.09 -37.14
CA ASP A 488 -25.71 -11.28 -36.30
C ASP A 488 -25.22 -9.95 -36.93
N GLU A 489 -25.69 -9.57 -38.13
CA GLU A 489 -25.36 -8.25 -38.74
C GLU A 489 -25.84 -7.07 -37.87
N GLU A 490 -26.98 -7.17 -37.18
CA GLU A 490 -27.47 -6.12 -36.26
C GLU A 490 -26.58 -5.98 -35.00
N LEU A 491 -26.03 -7.09 -34.50
CA LEU A 491 -25.19 -7.10 -33.30
C LEU A 491 -23.75 -6.65 -33.58
N GLN A 492 -23.20 -6.99 -34.75
CA GLN A 492 -21.93 -6.44 -35.20
C GLN A 492 -22.03 -4.93 -35.46
N THR A 493 -23.18 -4.46 -35.96
CA THR A 493 -23.48 -3.03 -36.11
C THR A 493 -23.56 -2.34 -34.74
N ALA A 494 -24.14 -2.98 -33.71
CA ALA A 494 -24.19 -2.44 -32.34
C ALA A 494 -22.82 -2.39 -31.64
N ALA A 495 -21.94 -3.38 -31.87
CA ALA A 495 -20.57 -3.38 -31.35
C ALA A 495 -19.67 -2.35 -32.05
N ALA A 496 -19.85 -2.16 -33.36
CA ALA A 496 -19.19 -1.11 -34.14
C ALA A 496 -19.74 0.30 -33.82
N ALA A 497 -20.99 0.40 -33.34
CA ALA A 497 -21.64 1.64 -32.92
C ALA A 497 -21.42 1.97 -31.43
N ALA A 498 -20.72 1.11 -30.66
CA ALA A 498 -20.30 1.47 -29.31
C ALA A 498 -19.39 2.71 -29.42
N PRO A 499 -19.69 3.81 -28.69
CA PRO A 499 -18.91 5.02 -28.81
C PRO A 499 -17.45 4.71 -28.45
N PRO A 500 -16.46 5.26 -29.18
CA PRO A 500 -15.08 5.19 -28.73
C PRO A 500 -15.00 5.70 -27.29
N PRO A 501 -14.08 5.19 -26.45
CA PRO A 501 -13.92 5.68 -25.09
C PRO A 501 -13.81 7.20 -25.14
N ASP A 502 -14.79 7.86 -24.53
CA ASP A 502 -14.99 9.30 -24.63
C ASP A 502 -13.76 9.98 -24.03
N THR A 503 -12.84 10.45 -24.88
CA THR A 503 -11.54 11.03 -24.47
C THR A 503 -11.69 12.47 -23.97
N GLY A 504 -12.91 13.00 -23.93
CA GLY A 504 -13.19 14.34 -23.47
C GLY A 504 -14.66 14.58 -23.14
N ALA A 505 -15.11 14.13 -21.97
CA ALA A 505 -16.33 14.66 -21.38
C ALA A 505 -16.25 14.65 -19.85
N THR A 506 -16.62 15.79 -19.26
CA THR A 506 -16.88 15.97 -17.84
C THR A 506 -17.79 14.87 -17.31
N VAL A 507 -17.50 14.38 -16.10
CA VAL A 507 -18.30 13.41 -15.36
C VAL A 507 -19.75 13.90 -15.31
N ARG A 508 -20.60 13.37 -16.19
CA ARG A 508 -22.05 13.40 -16.03
C ARG A 508 -22.48 11.95 -15.86
N ASP A 509 -22.92 11.66 -14.65
CA ASP A 509 -23.54 10.40 -14.27
C ASP A 509 -24.69 10.06 -15.21
N ASN A 510 -24.54 8.99 -15.99
CA ASN A 510 -25.67 8.33 -16.62
C ASN A 510 -26.43 7.55 -15.55
N THR A 511 -27.36 8.23 -14.87
CA THR A 511 -28.39 7.62 -14.06
C THR A 511 -29.40 6.93 -14.98
N TRP A 512 -29.28 5.62 -15.15
CA TRP A 512 -30.38 4.77 -15.62
C TRP A 512 -30.87 3.90 -14.48
N VAL A 513 -32.08 4.21 -14.06
CA VAL A 513 -32.82 3.57 -12.97
C VAL A 513 -32.97 2.09 -13.23
N THR A 514 -32.38 1.26 -12.37
CA THR A 514 -32.97 -0.04 -12.04
C THR A 514 -33.14 -0.11 -10.53
N SER A 515 -34.40 -0.34 -10.16
CA SER A 515 -34.94 -0.41 -8.81
C SER A 515 -34.13 -1.31 -7.87
N ALA A 516 -33.39 -0.71 -6.95
CA ALA A 516 -32.75 -1.40 -5.83
C ALA A 516 -33.55 -1.15 -4.54
N ASN A 517 -34.62 -1.92 -4.33
CA ASN A 517 -35.12 -2.19 -2.99
C ASN A 517 -34.43 -3.48 -2.52
N ARG A 518 -33.34 -3.35 -1.76
CA ARG A 518 -32.69 -4.48 -1.07
C ARG A 518 -33.11 -4.48 0.39
N SER A 519 -34.08 -5.33 0.74
CA SER A 519 -34.23 -5.82 2.11
C SER A 519 -33.28 -7.01 2.30
N HIS A 520 -32.46 -6.94 3.34
CA HIS A 520 -31.60 -8.04 3.78
C HIS A 520 -32.47 -9.23 4.20
N ALA A 521 -32.30 -10.37 3.55
CA ALA A 521 -32.78 -11.66 4.04
C ALA A 521 -31.58 -12.54 4.40
N ASN A 522 -31.36 -12.68 5.71
CA ASN A 522 -30.58 -13.75 6.30
C ASN A 522 -31.25 -15.09 5.95
N LEU A 523 -30.53 -15.98 5.26
CA LEU A 523 -30.91 -17.39 5.18
C LEU A 523 -30.19 -18.12 6.32
N GLY A 524 -30.94 -18.32 7.41
CA GLY A 524 -30.57 -19.21 8.50
C GLY A 524 -30.74 -20.67 8.11
N THR A 525 -29.83 -21.48 8.60
CA THR A 525 -29.95 -22.93 8.75
C THR A 525 -30.88 -23.24 9.93
N THR A 526 -31.97 -23.97 9.68
CA THR A 526 -32.74 -24.72 10.69
C THR A 526 -32.52 -26.20 10.41
N ASN A 527 -32.18 -27.04 11.39
CA ASN A 527 -33.06 -27.69 12.39
C ASN A 527 -32.18 -28.65 13.26
N PRO A 528 -32.66 -29.32 14.33
CA PRO A 528 -34.04 -29.42 14.84
C PRO A 528 -34.23 -29.30 16.39
N THR A 529 -35.51 -29.18 16.77
CA THR A 529 -36.20 -29.71 17.97
C THR A 529 -35.71 -29.41 19.39
N THR A 530 -36.57 -28.79 20.20
CA THR A 530 -37.08 -29.43 21.43
C THR A 530 -38.37 -28.76 21.95
N GLU A 531 -39.38 -29.60 22.21
CA GLU A 531 -40.57 -29.31 23.01
C GLU A 531 -40.22 -29.27 24.50
N THR A 532 -40.91 -28.42 25.26
CA THR A 532 -40.90 -28.38 26.72
C THR A 532 -42.15 -29.06 27.29
N GLY A 533 -41.99 -29.86 28.35
CA GLY A 533 -43.11 -30.25 29.19
C GLY A 533 -42.80 -31.26 30.30
N ALA A 534 -42.89 -30.74 31.55
CA ALA A 534 -43.20 -31.43 32.81
C ALA A 534 -42.07 -31.92 33.74
N SER A 535 -42.09 -31.33 34.95
CA SER A 535 -41.56 -31.77 36.26
C SER A 535 -42.31 -33.03 36.79
N PRO A 536 -41.93 -33.74 37.89
CA PRO A 536 -41.20 -33.26 39.09
C PRO A 536 -40.12 -34.18 39.74
N ASP A 537 -39.38 -33.56 40.67
CA ASP A 537 -38.57 -33.98 41.85
C ASP A 537 -38.79 -35.39 42.49
N PRO A 538 -37.97 -35.88 43.48
CA PRO A 538 -36.72 -35.34 44.09
C PRO A 538 -35.62 -36.41 44.39
N THR A 539 -34.63 -36.03 45.22
CA THR A 539 -33.76 -36.83 46.14
C THR A 539 -32.45 -37.48 45.63
N THR A 540 -31.29 -36.93 46.02
CA THR A 540 -30.37 -37.40 47.11
C THR A 540 -28.93 -36.89 46.96
N THR A 541 -28.23 -36.86 48.11
CA THR A 541 -27.00 -36.16 48.50
C THR A 541 -25.68 -36.89 48.08
N PRO A 542 -24.46 -36.48 48.52
CA PRO A 542 -23.31 -36.26 47.64
C PRO A 542 -22.25 -37.38 47.70
N SER A 543 -21.28 -37.38 46.79
CA SER A 543 -19.99 -38.05 47.02
C SER A 543 -18.85 -37.35 46.27
N ALA A 544 -17.75 -37.19 47.00
CA ALA A 544 -16.53 -36.51 46.62
C ALA A 544 -15.53 -37.51 45.95
N PRO A 545 -14.24 -37.19 45.78
CA PRO A 545 -13.54 -37.29 44.49
C PRO A 545 -12.56 -38.48 44.41
N THR A 546 -12.09 -38.77 43.20
CA THR A 546 -10.92 -39.65 42.98
C THR A 546 -9.95 -39.02 41.98
N SER A 547 -8.81 -38.61 42.53
CA SER A 547 -7.42 -38.74 42.03
C SER A 547 -7.23 -39.95 41.10
N ASP A 548 -6.34 -40.04 40.10
CA ASP A 548 -5.03 -39.48 39.72
C ASP A 548 -4.69 -40.19 38.35
N PRO A 549 -3.49 -40.16 37.73
CA PRO A 549 -2.30 -39.34 37.93
C PRO A 549 -1.70 -38.72 36.64
N ALA A 550 -0.67 -37.92 36.89
CA ALA A 550 0.27 -37.22 36.01
C ALA A 550 0.85 -38.00 34.81
N SER A 551 1.01 -37.26 33.71
CA SER A 551 1.93 -37.59 32.59
C SER A 551 3.30 -36.96 32.82
N PRO A 552 4.41 -37.63 32.47
CA PRO A 552 5.78 -37.13 32.66
C PRO A 552 6.17 -36.04 31.63
N PRO A 553 7.13 -35.16 31.97
CA PRO A 553 7.59 -34.10 31.08
C PRO A 553 8.52 -34.64 29.96
N PRO A 554 8.56 -33.98 28.78
CA PRO A 554 9.41 -34.39 27.68
C PRO A 554 10.87 -33.96 27.88
N THR A 555 11.75 -34.90 27.54
CA THR A 555 13.21 -34.88 27.52
C THR A 555 13.81 -33.80 26.62
N GLU A 556 14.90 -33.18 27.09
CA GLU A 556 15.77 -32.26 26.35
C GLU A 556 16.41 -32.92 25.10
N PRO A 557 16.62 -32.18 23.99
CA PRO A 557 17.46 -32.65 22.91
C PRO A 557 18.93 -32.26 23.11
N SER A 558 19.76 -33.30 23.08
CA SER A 558 21.22 -33.36 23.02
C SER A 558 21.87 -32.35 22.06
N THR A 559 22.92 -31.71 22.55
CA THR A 559 23.90 -30.93 21.80
C THR A 559 24.75 -31.82 20.88
N GLY A 560 24.59 -31.67 19.57
CA GLY A 560 25.46 -32.27 18.56
C GLY A 560 26.31 -31.18 17.89
N ALA A 561 27.62 -31.25 18.10
CA ALA A 561 28.60 -30.34 17.48
C ALA A 561 28.74 -30.61 15.97
N VAL A 562 28.74 -29.53 15.18
CA VAL A 562 29.02 -29.54 13.74
C VAL A 562 30.46 -29.06 13.51
N PRO A 563 31.32 -29.78 12.77
CA PRO A 563 32.69 -29.34 12.46
C PRO A 563 32.71 -28.26 11.36
N PRO A 564 33.77 -27.43 11.29
CA PRO A 564 33.84 -26.29 10.39
C PRO A 564 34.07 -26.71 8.92
N VAL A 565 33.38 -26.03 8.02
CA VAL A 565 33.52 -26.15 6.56
C VAL A 565 34.69 -25.27 6.10
N GLU A 566 35.65 -25.86 5.39
CA GLU A 566 36.77 -25.16 4.73
C GLU A 566 36.29 -24.24 3.58
N PRO A 567 36.96 -23.10 3.34
CA PRO A 567 36.68 -22.25 2.19
C PRO A 567 37.27 -22.82 0.88
N PRO A 568 36.62 -22.59 -0.27
CA PRO A 568 37.10 -23.06 -1.58
C PRO A 568 38.32 -22.27 -2.08
N PRO A 569 39.15 -22.87 -2.97
CA PRO A 569 40.42 -22.32 -3.40
C PRO A 569 40.31 -21.20 -4.43
N THR A 570 41.21 -20.24 -4.30
CA THR A 570 41.48 -19.12 -5.21
C THR A 570 42.01 -19.64 -6.55
N THR A 571 41.35 -19.33 -7.66
CA THR A 571 41.88 -19.57 -9.01
C THR A 571 42.44 -18.29 -9.63
N ALA A 572 43.58 -18.50 -10.28
CA ALA A 572 44.55 -17.55 -10.80
C ALA A 572 44.08 -16.66 -11.97
N GLU A 573 44.80 -15.55 -12.12
CA GLU A 573 44.91 -14.72 -13.33
C GLU A 573 45.29 -15.53 -14.57
N PRO A 574 45.06 -14.94 -15.76
CA PRO A 574 46.14 -14.92 -16.73
C PRO A 574 46.41 -13.52 -17.30
N SER A 575 47.70 -13.16 -17.24
CA SER A 575 48.33 -12.16 -18.07
C SER A 575 48.70 -12.76 -19.43
N SER A 576 48.43 -12.05 -20.54
CA SER A 576 49.40 -11.93 -21.65
C SER A 576 49.00 -10.88 -22.70
N THR A 577 49.86 -9.88 -22.81
CA THR A 577 50.26 -9.05 -23.95
C THR A 577 50.14 -9.65 -25.37
N ALA A 578 49.65 -8.84 -26.33
CA ALA A 578 50.32 -8.56 -27.61
C ALA A 578 49.58 -7.44 -28.42
N THR A 579 50.32 -6.38 -28.75
CA THR A 579 50.08 -5.34 -29.80
C THR A 579 51.12 -5.62 -30.94
N PRO A 580 51.22 -4.96 -32.14
CA PRO A 580 50.63 -3.67 -32.57
C PRO A 580 50.26 -3.49 -34.09
N GLY A 581 49.77 -2.27 -34.42
CA GLY A 581 49.80 -1.61 -35.75
C GLY A 581 48.40 -1.36 -36.38
N ASP A 582 48.02 -0.21 -36.95
CA ASP A 582 48.74 1.03 -37.24
C ASP A 582 47.74 2.15 -37.68
N SER A 583 48.19 3.41 -37.51
CA SER A 583 47.80 4.66 -38.20
C SER A 583 46.33 5.15 -38.35
N SER A 584 45.99 6.30 -37.75
CA SER A 584 45.74 7.56 -38.50
C SER A 584 45.58 8.77 -37.55
N THR A 585 46.37 9.80 -37.82
CA THR A 585 46.45 11.15 -37.24
C THR A 585 45.26 12.07 -37.61
N VAL A 586 44.90 13.04 -36.74
CA VAL A 586 45.08 14.51 -36.91
C VAL A 586 44.17 15.35 -35.96
N ALA A 587 44.84 16.28 -35.24
CA ALA A 587 44.47 17.61 -34.70
C ALA A 587 43.60 17.82 -33.44
N ASP A 588 44.28 18.34 -32.41
CA ASP A 588 43.80 19.18 -31.29
C ASP A 588 43.31 20.57 -31.74
N PRO A 589 42.56 21.28 -30.87
CA PRO A 589 43.08 22.55 -30.38
C PRO A 589 42.96 22.75 -28.86
N ALA A 590 43.95 23.50 -28.35
CA ALA A 590 44.20 23.91 -26.97
C ALA A 590 43.15 24.90 -26.38
N PRO A 591 43.14 25.11 -25.04
CA PRO A 591 42.12 25.89 -24.33
C PRO A 591 42.54 27.36 -24.11
N PRO A 592 41.62 28.26 -23.74
CA PRO A 592 41.98 29.52 -23.12
C PRO A 592 41.65 29.55 -21.63
N ASP A 593 42.69 29.78 -20.83
CA ASP A 593 42.65 30.40 -19.51
C ASP A 593 42.18 31.85 -19.62
N SER A 594 41.30 32.29 -18.71
CA SER A 594 41.42 33.57 -17.98
C SER A 594 40.27 33.78 -17.00
N SER A 595 40.61 33.80 -15.71
CA SER A 595 39.89 34.50 -14.63
C SER A 595 40.75 35.71 -14.18
N PRO A 596 40.34 36.59 -13.26
CA PRO A 596 39.03 36.89 -12.67
C PRO A 596 38.68 38.40 -12.70
N SER A 597 37.43 38.79 -12.38
CA SER A 597 37.12 40.12 -11.82
C SER A 597 35.80 40.10 -11.05
N ALA A 598 35.85 40.59 -9.82
CA ALA A 598 34.74 41.01 -8.96
C ALA A 598 35.25 42.23 -8.15
N PRO A 599 34.42 43.00 -7.42
CA PRO A 599 32.96 43.22 -7.47
C PRO A 599 32.58 44.73 -7.50
N ALA A 600 31.29 45.04 -7.64
CA ALA A 600 30.71 46.27 -7.08
C ALA A 600 29.22 46.09 -6.75
N ALA A 601 28.85 46.38 -5.50
CA ALA A 601 27.49 46.68 -5.05
C ALA A 601 27.12 48.13 -5.46
N PRO A 602 25.84 48.55 -5.46
CA PRO A 602 24.98 48.64 -4.26
C PRO A 602 23.76 47.70 -4.25
#